data_AF-A0A958KYE2-F1
#
_entry.id   AF-A0A958KYE2-F1
#
_cell.length_a   1.000
_cell.length_b   1.000
_cell.length_c   1.000
_cell.angle_alpha   90.00
_cell.angle_beta   90.00
_cell.angle_gamma   90.00
#
_symmetry.space_group_name_H-M   'P 1'
#
loop_
_entity.id
_entity.type
_entity.pdbx_description
1 polymer ?
#
loop_
_entity_poly.entity_id
_entity_poly.type
_entity_poly.pdbx_seq_one_letter_code
_entity_poly.pdbx_strand_id
1 'polypeptide(L)'
;ALLDRETSRVTMMASAEGGMDIEEVAEKTPEKIFRVVIDPAVGMMPFQARQLAFSIGMDGKTAGKAAKVFVSLYEAFIGTDCSLAEINPLVTTVDGDVLALDAKMNFDSNSLYRQPKIVECRDLSEEDPSEIEASKYDLAFIKLDGDIGCLVNGAGLAMATMDIIKIHGGFPANFLDV
;
A
#
# COMPACT_ATOMS: atom_id res chain seq x y z
N ALA A 1 0.90 -6.54 -3.60
CA ALA A 1 1.21 -5.80 -4.84
C ALA A 1 1.27 -4.31 -4.54
N LEU A 2 2.21 -3.59 -5.14
CA LEU A 2 2.34 -2.13 -5.06
C LEU A 2 2.90 -1.55 -6.36
N LEU A 3 2.75 -0.24 -6.56
CA LEU A 3 3.43 0.48 -7.64
C LEU A 3 4.85 0.85 -7.20
N ASP A 4 5.84 0.11 -7.69
CA ASP A 4 7.24 0.37 -7.38
C ASP A 4 7.74 1.57 -8.20
N ARG A 5 8.18 2.61 -7.49
CA ARG A 5 8.64 3.88 -8.08
C ARG A 5 9.98 3.73 -8.80
N GLU A 6 10.85 2.82 -8.37
CA GLU A 6 12.16 2.63 -9.01
C GLU A 6 12.00 2.00 -10.39
N THR A 7 11.13 1.00 -10.49
CA THR A 7 10.86 0.31 -11.75
C THR A 7 9.74 0.97 -12.56
N SER A 8 8.94 1.85 -11.94
CA SER A 8 7.72 2.43 -12.53
C SER A 8 6.75 1.36 -13.03
N ARG A 9 6.62 0.29 -12.25
CA ARG A 9 5.86 -0.91 -12.59
C ARG A 9 5.15 -1.45 -11.34
N VAL A 10 4.04 -2.15 -11.56
CA VAL A 10 3.42 -2.90 -10.48
C VAL A 10 4.31 -4.09 -10.14
N THR A 11 4.64 -4.22 -8.86
CA THR A 11 5.49 -5.28 -8.34
C THR A 11 4.70 -6.11 -7.34
N MET A 12 4.66 -7.43 -7.57
CA MET A 12 4.15 -8.39 -6.61
C MET A 12 5.31 -8.86 -5.73
N MET A 13 5.10 -8.88 -4.42
CA MET A 13 6.06 -9.40 -3.44
C MET A 13 5.43 -10.54 -2.66
N ALA A 14 6.25 -11.50 -2.24
CA ALA A 14 5.84 -12.56 -1.34
C ALA A 14 7.01 -13.02 -0.46
N SER A 15 6.68 -13.48 0.75
CA SER A 15 7.62 -14.09 1.68
C SER A 15 7.00 -15.31 2.36
N ALA A 16 7.84 -16.23 2.83
CA ALA A 16 7.41 -17.32 3.70
C ALA A 16 7.17 -16.85 5.16
N GLU A 17 7.65 -15.67 5.53
CA GLU A 17 7.49 -15.07 6.86
C GLU A 17 6.13 -14.36 6.99
N GLY A 18 5.03 -15.09 6.78
CA GLY A 18 3.67 -14.56 6.92
C GLY A 18 3.30 -14.28 8.39
N GLY A 19 2.44 -13.29 8.61
CA GLY A 19 2.01 -12.86 9.96
C GLY A 19 3.03 -11.99 10.69
N MET A 20 4.06 -11.53 10.00
CA MET A 20 5.05 -10.56 10.48
C MET A 20 4.93 -9.25 9.71
N ASP A 21 5.46 -8.19 10.31
CA ASP A 21 5.65 -6.90 9.65
C ASP A 21 6.65 -7.06 8.49
N ILE A 22 6.24 -6.70 7.26
CA ILE A 22 7.04 -6.94 6.07
C ILE A 22 8.25 -6.00 6.00
N GLU A 23 8.16 -4.81 6.60
CA GLU A 23 9.26 -3.88 6.74
C GLU A 23 10.38 -4.45 7.62
N GLU A 24 10.03 -5.15 8.71
CA GLU A 24 11.00 -5.83 9.56
C GLU A 24 11.71 -6.97 8.82
N VAL A 25 10.97 -7.75 8.02
CA VAL A 25 11.53 -8.82 7.19
C VAL A 25 12.47 -8.22 6.14
N ALA A 26 12.12 -7.07 5.55
CA ALA A 26 12.93 -6.40 4.55
C ALA A 26 14.25 -5.86 5.12
N GLU A 27 14.24 -5.38 6.36
CA GLU A 27 15.45 -4.89 7.03
C GLU A 27 16.36 -6.03 7.49
N LYS A 28 15.80 -7.09 8.09
CA LYS A 28 16.58 -8.14 8.75
C LYS A 28 16.93 -9.32 7.85
N THR A 29 16.02 -9.72 6.97
CA THR A 29 16.14 -10.91 6.10
C THR A 29 15.63 -10.62 4.69
N PRO A 30 16.21 -9.64 3.97
CA PRO A 30 15.75 -9.24 2.64
C PRO A 30 15.74 -10.38 1.61
N GLU A 31 16.58 -11.39 1.78
CA GLU A 31 16.65 -12.58 0.93
C GLU A 31 15.38 -13.46 0.99
N LYS A 32 14.54 -13.28 2.01
CA LYS A 32 13.25 -13.97 2.15
C LYS A 32 12.11 -13.26 1.41
N ILE A 33 12.36 -12.12 0.79
CA ILE A 33 11.37 -11.37 0.02
C ILE A 33 11.62 -11.60 -1.47
N PHE A 34 10.68 -12.30 -2.10
CA PHE A 34 10.70 -12.56 -3.52
C PHE A 34 9.80 -11.57 -4.22
N ARG A 35 10.26 -11.07 -5.38
CA ARG A 35 9.55 -10.05 -6.15
C ARG A 35 9.41 -10.44 -7.61
N VAL A 36 8.29 -10.04 -8.19
CA VAL A 36 8.01 -10.13 -9.63
C VAL A 36 7.56 -8.75 -10.10
N VAL A 37 8.29 -8.20 -11.06
CA VAL A 37 7.88 -6.99 -11.79
C VAL A 37 6.92 -7.37 -12.91
N ILE A 38 5.80 -6.68 -13.00
CA ILE A 38 4.71 -7.01 -13.93
C ILE A 38 4.72 -6.01 -15.09
N ASP A 39 4.76 -6.53 -16.31
CA ASP A 39 4.66 -5.71 -17.51
C ASP A 39 3.20 -5.30 -17.74
N PRO A 40 2.90 -3.99 -17.88
CA PRO A 40 1.53 -3.51 -17.98
C PRO A 40 0.83 -3.92 -19.28
N ALA A 41 1.56 -4.27 -20.33
CA ALA A 41 0.97 -4.67 -21.61
C ALA A 41 0.35 -6.08 -21.56
N VAL A 42 0.89 -6.96 -20.71
CA VAL A 42 0.44 -8.36 -20.60
C VAL A 42 -0.19 -8.68 -19.24
N GLY A 43 0.07 -7.86 -18.23
CA GLY A 43 -0.36 -8.11 -16.86
C GLY A 43 0.40 -9.26 -16.18
N MET A 44 -0.06 -9.67 -15.00
CA MET A 44 0.59 -10.76 -14.25
C MET A 44 0.34 -12.10 -14.95
N MET A 45 1.40 -12.69 -15.48
CA MET A 45 1.28 -13.95 -16.20
C MET A 45 1.30 -15.15 -15.25
N PRO A 46 0.58 -16.25 -15.56
CA PRO A 46 0.52 -17.42 -14.68
C PRO A 46 1.88 -18.05 -14.34
N PHE A 47 2.88 -17.93 -15.21
CA PHE A 47 4.23 -18.44 -14.92
C PHE A 47 4.92 -17.64 -13.81
N GLN A 48 4.74 -16.31 -13.79
CA GLN A 48 5.31 -15.43 -12.76
C GLN A 48 4.67 -15.72 -11.40
N ALA A 49 3.34 -15.91 -11.39
CA ALA A 49 2.60 -16.26 -10.18
C ALA A 49 3.06 -17.61 -9.60
N ARG A 50 3.27 -18.62 -10.46
CA ARG A 50 3.83 -19.91 -10.04
C ARG A 50 5.27 -19.78 -9.53
N GLN A 51 6.11 -19.03 -10.23
CA GLN A 51 7.49 -18.78 -9.81
C GLN A 51 7.50 -18.21 -8.38
N LEU A 52 6.68 -17.19 -8.12
CA LEU A 52 6.59 -16.56 -6.81
C LEU A 52 6.09 -17.54 -5.73
N ALA A 53 5.09 -18.37 -6.04
CA ALA A 53 4.59 -19.39 -5.13
C ALA A 53 5.66 -20.43 -4.75
N PHE A 54 6.42 -20.92 -5.74
CA PHE A 54 7.53 -21.85 -5.48
C PHE A 54 8.65 -21.20 -4.67
N SER A 55 8.94 -19.92 -4.90
CA SER A 55 9.97 -19.19 -4.16
C SER A 55 9.68 -19.07 -2.67
N ILE A 56 8.40 -18.99 -2.26
CA ILE A 56 7.99 -18.97 -0.85
C ILE A 56 7.75 -20.38 -0.27
N GLY A 57 8.23 -21.43 -0.94
CA GLY A 57 8.19 -22.81 -0.44
C GLY A 57 6.86 -23.53 -0.63
N MET A 58 5.91 -22.97 -1.40
CA MET A 58 4.69 -23.70 -1.77
C MET A 58 4.97 -24.65 -2.92
N ASP A 59 4.33 -25.82 -2.93
CA ASP A 59 4.55 -26.84 -3.96
C ASP A 59 3.24 -27.44 -4.49
N GLY A 60 3.38 -28.30 -5.52
CA GLY A 60 2.30 -29.10 -6.08
C GLY A 60 1.00 -28.33 -6.37
N LYS A 61 -0.10 -28.80 -5.77
CA LYS A 61 -1.42 -28.19 -5.93
C LYS A 61 -1.55 -26.86 -5.18
N THR A 62 -0.89 -26.72 -4.03
CA THR A 62 -0.92 -25.51 -3.19
C THR A 62 -0.29 -24.34 -3.93
N ALA A 63 0.85 -24.53 -4.58
CA ALA A 63 1.47 -23.51 -5.45
C ALA A 63 0.53 -23.07 -6.58
N GLY A 64 -0.22 -24.00 -7.15
CA GLY A 64 -1.24 -23.70 -8.16
C GLY A 64 -2.40 -22.85 -7.62
N LYS A 65 -2.82 -23.08 -6.37
CA LYS A 65 -3.87 -22.27 -5.71
C LYS A 65 -3.35 -20.88 -5.32
N ALA A 66 -2.15 -20.79 -4.75
CA ALA A 66 -1.51 -19.51 -4.44
C ALA A 66 -1.26 -18.67 -5.69
N ALA A 67 -0.82 -19.29 -6.79
CA ALA A 67 -0.67 -18.60 -8.06
C ALA A 67 -1.98 -17.97 -8.55
N LYS A 68 -3.13 -18.64 -8.35
CA LYS A 68 -4.44 -18.05 -8.65
C LYS A 68 -4.73 -16.85 -7.76
N VAL A 69 -4.47 -16.94 -6.46
CA VAL A 69 -4.64 -15.83 -5.52
C VAL A 69 -3.78 -14.64 -5.95
N PHE A 70 -2.52 -14.83 -6.34
CA PHE A 70 -1.65 -13.74 -6.78
C PHE A 70 -2.16 -13.07 -8.06
N VAL A 71 -2.63 -13.83 -9.04
CA VAL A 71 -3.25 -13.27 -10.25
C VAL A 71 -4.50 -12.48 -9.90
N SER A 72 -5.39 -13.02 -9.06
CA SER A 72 -6.61 -12.32 -8.65
C SER A 72 -6.31 -11.08 -7.80
N LEU A 73 -5.26 -11.10 -6.96
CA LEU A 73 -4.82 -9.93 -6.20
C LEU A 73 -4.30 -8.83 -7.15
N TYR A 74 -3.58 -9.21 -8.20
CA TYR A 74 -3.15 -8.26 -9.24
C TYR A 74 -4.34 -7.69 -10.02
N GLU A 75 -5.30 -8.53 -10.41
CA GLU A 75 -6.52 -8.09 -11.09
C GLU A 75 -7.34 -7.14 -10.21
N ALA A 76 -7.46 -7.44 -8.90
CA ALA A 76 -8.08 -6.55 -7.93
C ALA A 76 -7.31 -5.23 -7.85
N PHE A 77 -5.99 -5.27 -7.68
CA PHE A 77 -5.13 -4.09 -7.61
C PHE A 77 -5.35 -3.14 -8.79
N ILE A 78 -5.39 -3.67 -10.02
CA ILE A 78 -5.63 -2.88 -11.23
C ILE A 78 -7.09 -2.43 -11.33
N GLY A 79 -8.04 -3.34 -11.06
CA GLY A 79 -9.48 -3.07 -11.22
C GLY A 79 -10.04 -2.05 -10.22
N THR A 80 -9.41 -1.90 -9.06
CA THR A 80 -9.81 -0.95 -8.02
C THR A 80 -8.90 0.28 -7.92
N ASP A 81 -7.95 0.46 -8.86
CA ASP A 81 -6.96 1.55 -8.82
C ASP A 81 -6.22 1.63 -7.47
N CYS A 82 -5.75 0.47 -6.98
CA CYS A 82 -4.99 0.42 -5.74
C CYS A 82 -3.63 1.07 -5.84
N SER A 83 -3.21 1.71 -4.75
CA SER A 83 -1.81 2.08 -4.51
C SER A 83 -1.04 0.98 -3.77
N LEU A 84 -1.74 0.20 -2.94
CA LEU A 84 -1.23 -0.98 -2.23
C LEU A 84 -2.33 -2.03 -2.09
N ALA A 85 -2.00 -3.30 -2.29
CA ALA A 85 -2.86 -4.42 -1.91
C ALA A 85 -2.01 -5.52 -1.26
N GLU A 86 -2.27 -5.81 0.00
CA GLU A 86 -1.52 -6.74 0.83
C GLU A 86 -2.46 -7.82 1.38
N ILE A 87 -1.98 -9.06 1.40
CA ILE A 87 -2.63 -10.17 2.12
C ILE A 87 -1.61 -10.65 3.15
N ASN A 88 -1.91 -10.48 4.42
CA ASN A 88 -1.01 -10.87 5.50
C ASN A 88 -1.79 -11.24 6.76
N PRO A 89 -1.94 -12.55 7.09
CA PRO A 89 -1.30 -13.69 6.45
C PRO A 89 -2.10 -14.29 5.28
N LEU A 90 -1.36 -14.84 4.30
CA LEU A 90 -1.87 -15.79 3.31
C LEU A 90 -1.64 -17.22 3.83
N VAL A 91 -2.70 -17.88 4.28
CA VAL A 91 -2.62 -19.14 5.03
C VAL A 91 -2.78 -20.34 4.11
N THR A 92 -2.00 -21.40 4.37
CA THR A 92 -2.24 -22.73 3.80
C THR A 92 -3.00 -23.60 4.81
N THR A 93 -4.13 -24.17 4.41
CA THR A 93 -4.91 -25.06 5.27
C THR A 93 -4.33 -26.49 5.30
N VAL A 94 -4.79 -27.32 6.25
CA VAL A 94 -4.41 -28.74 6.33
C VAL A 94 -4.76 -29.54 5.07
N ASP A 95 -5.79 -29.11 4.34
CA ASP A 95 -6.24 -29.71 3.07
C ASP A 95 -5.46 -29.16 1.85
N GLY A 96 -4.48 -28.28 2.09
CA GLY A 96 -3.68 -27.63 1.06
C GLY A 96 -4.45 -26.58 0.27
N ASP A 97 -5.50 -25.98 0.84
CA ASP A 97 -6.11 -24.76 0.30
C ASP A 97 -5.31 -23.53 0.71
N VAL A 98 -5.50 -22.43 -0.02
CA VAL A 98 -4.82 -21.16 0.21
C VAL A 98 -5.88 -20.08 0.44
N LEU A 99 -5.82 -19.40 1.57
CA LEU A 99 -6.82 -18.43 2.02
C LEU A 99 -6.16 -17.12 2.44
N ALA A 100 -6.74 -16.00 2.03
CA ALA A 100 -6.45 -14.70 2.62
C ALA A 100 -7.17 -14.61 3.97
N LEU A 101 -6.42 -14.61 5.07
CA LEU A 101 -7.02 -14.47 6.41
C LEU A 101 -7.28 -13.01 6.75
N ASP A 102 -6.37 -12.14 6.30
CA ASP A 102 -6.49 -10.69 6.43
C ASP A 102 -5.92 -10.00 5.19
N ALA A 103 -6.44 -8.83 4.88
CA ALA A 103 -6.02 -8.04 3.73
C ALA A 103 -6.12 -6.54 4.01
N LYS A 104 -5.12 -5.80 3.53
CA LYS A 104 -5.07 -4.35 3.57
C LYS A 104 -4.96 -3.80 2.16
N MET A 105 -5.84 -2.88 1.80
CA MET A 105 -5.84 -2.23 0.49
C MET A 105 -5.86 -0.73 0.68
N ASN A 106 -4.91 -0.04 0.05
CA ASN A 106 -4.94 1.41 -0.10
C ASN A 106 -5.27 1.74 -1.56
N PHE A 107 -6.06 2.78 -1.77
CA PHE A 107 -6.53 3.21 -3.08
C PHE A 107 -5.86 4.53 -3.48
N ASP A 108 -5.69 4.76 -4.79
CA ASP A 108 -5.27 6.08 -5.27
C ASP A 108 -6.44 7.06 -5.15
N SER A 109 -6.32 8.05 -4.26
CA SER A 109 -7.35 9.07 -4.05
C SER A 109 -7.70 9.82 -5.33
N ASN A 110 -6.74 9.99 -6.24
CA ASN A 110 -6.96 10.65 -7.54
C ASN A 110 -7.85 9.84 -8.48
N SER A 111 -8.04 8.56 -8.23
CA SER A 111 -8.86 7.66 -9.04
C SER A 111 -10.29 7.49 -8.52
N LEU A 112 -10.60 7.99 -7.31
CA LEU A 112 -11.87 7.72 -6.64
C LEU A 112 -13.10 8.19 -7.42
N TYR A 113 -12.96 9.20 -8.29
CA TYR A 113 -14.03 9.67 -9.17
C TYR A 113 -14.59 8.59 -10.10
N ARG A 114 -13.80 7.54 -10.42
CA ARG A 114 -14.21 6.39 -11.24
C ARG A 114 -14.42 5.11 -10.45
N GLN A 115 -14.34 5.16 -9.10
CA GLN A 115 -14.47 4.00 -8.20
C GLN A 115 -15.63 4.17 -7.20
N PRO A 116 -16.89 4.28 -7.65
CA PRO A 116 -18.02 4.61 -6.77
C PRO A 116 -18.23 3.61 -5.64
N LYS A 117 -18.01 2.31 -5.89
CA LYS A 117 -18.14 1.26 -4.86
C LYS A 117 -17.11 1.38 -3.74
N ILE A 118 -15.91 1.89 -4.04
CA ILE A 118 -14.86 2.11 -3.04
C ILE A 118 -15.21 3.35 -2.20
N VAL A 119 -15.70 4.40 -2.85
CA VAL A 119 -16.15 5.62 -2.16
C VAL A 119 -17.28 5.33 -1.18
N GLU A 120 -18.23 4.46 -1.54
CA GLU A 120 -19.30 4.01 -0.66
C GLU A 120 -18.81 3.27 0.60
N CYS A 121 -17.61 2.66 0.54
CA CYS A 121 -16.99 1.97 1.68
C CYS A 121 -16.16 2.89 2.58
N ARG A 122 -16.03 4.19 2.28
CA ARG A 122 -15.22 5.12 3.09
C ARG A 122 -15.88 5.34 4.46
N ASP A 123 -15.18 4.96 5.51
CA ASP A 123 -15.57 5.22 6.89
C ASP A 123 -14.87 6.47 7.42
N LEU A 124 -15.61 7.58 7.50
CA LEU A 124 -15.09 8.85 8.02
C LEU A 124 -14.82 8.84 9.53
N SER A 125 -15.29 7.82 10.27
CA SER A 125 -15.02 7.74 11.71
C SER A 125 -13.58 7.30 12.04
N GLU A 126 -12.88 6.73 11.05
CA GLU A 126 -11.47 6.31 11.14
C GLU A 126 -10.50 7.41 10.66
N GLU A 127 -10.99 8.59 10.27
CA GLU A 127 -10.18 9.72 9.79
C GLU A 127 -10.17 10.90 10.80
N ASP A 128 -9.09 11.70 10.83
CA ASP A 128 -9.05 12.88 11.72
C ASP A 128 -10.08 13.94 11.25
N PRO A 129 -10.96 14.45 12.15
CA PRO A 129 -11.99 15.42 11.79
C PRO A 129 -11.45 16.68 11.10
N SER A 130 -10.22 17.09 11.42
CA SER A 130 -9.56 18.26 10.84
C SER A 130 -9.15 18.01 9.39
N GLU A 131 -8.68 16.80 9.08
CA GLU A 131 -8.33 16.40 7.71
C GLU A 131 -9.58 16.24 6.85
N ILE A 132 -10.66 15.69 7.42
CA ILE A 132 -11.96 15.61 6.74
C ILE A 132 -12.46 17.01 6.39
N GLU A 133 -12.43 17.95 7.34
CA GLU A 133 -12.88 19.32 7.10
C GLU A 133 -12.02 20.02 6.04
N ALA A 134 -10.69 19.89 6.13
CA ALA A 134 -9.76 20.44 5.14
C ALA A 134 -10.03 19.89 3.73
N SER A 135 -10.30 18.59 3.61
CA SER A 135 -10.57 17.94 2.32
C SER A 135 -11.78 18.49 1.58
N LYS A 136 -12.77 19.08 2.29
CA LYS A 136 -13.95 19.72 1.67
C LYS A 136 -13.63 21.01 0.92
N TYR A 137 -12.47 21.60 1.21
CA TYR A 137 -11.98 22.83 0.58
C TYR A 137 -10.76 22.57 -0.30
N ASP A 138 -10.52 21.31 -0.67
CA ASP A 138 -9.34 20.88 -1.43
C ASP A 138 -7.99 21.26 -0.76
N LEU A 139 -7.97 21.33 0.58
CA LEU A 139 -6.78 21.63 1.37
C LEU A 139 -6.11 20.33 1.82
N ALA A 140 -4.79 20.23 1.63
CA ALA A 140 -4.00 19.13 2.18
C ALA A 140 -3.52 19.51 3.59
N PHE A 141 -4.24 19.04 4.60
CA PHE A 141 -3.93 19.26 6.01
C PHE A 141 -3.47 17.95 6.66
N ILE A 142 -2.44 18.00 7.50
CA ILE A 142 -2.03 16.89 8.37
C ILE A 142 -1.74 17.48 9.74
N LYS A 143 -2.32 16.89 10.78
CA LYS A 143 -2.11 17.33 12.16
C LYS A 143 -0.79 16.77 12.72
N LEU A 144 -0.06 17.61 13.46
CA LEU A 144 1.17 17.25 14.17
C LEU A 144 1.04 17.64 15.65
N ASP A 145 1.99 17.20 16.48
CA ASP A 145 1.96 17.40 17.93
C ASP A 145 2.58 18.73 18.42
N GLY A 146 2.95 19.62 17.51
CA GLY A 146 3.57 20.90 17.84
C GLY A 146 2.59 22.00 18.25
N ASP A 147 3.12 23.20 18.44
CA ASP A 147 2.41 24.40 18.89
C ASP A 147 2.47 25.56 17.89
N ILE A 148 3.21 25.42 16.79
CA ILE A 148 3.36 26.44 15.73
C ILE A 148 2.59 26.04 14.47
N GLY A 149 1.49 26.75 14.19
CA GLY A 149 0.69 26.52 12.99
C GLY A 149 1.37 27.02 11.70
N CYS A 150 1.30 26.21 10.63
CA CYS A 150 1.85 26.54 9.32
C CYS A 150 0.73 26.63 8.29
N LEU A 151 0.76 27.64 7.41
CA LEU A 151 -0.10 27.76 6.23
C LEU A 151 0.78 28.23 5.07
N VAL A 152 0.92 27.38 4.07
CA VAL A 152 1.93 27.57 3.02
C VAL A 152 1.36 27.12 1.68
N ASN A 153 1.75 27.78 0.59
CA ASN A 153 1.36 27.40 -0.76
C ASN A 153 2.43 26.50 -1.40
N GLY A 154 2.05 25.27 -1.73
CA GLY A 154 2.88 24.21 -2.28
C GLY A 154 3.47 23.28 -1.22
N ALA A 155 3.21 21.98 -1.34
CA ALA A 155 3.68 20.92 -0.44
C ALA A 155 5.19 20.95 -0.17
N GLY A 156 6.01 21.23 -1.19
CA GLY A 156 7.47 21.33 -1.04
C GLY A 156 7.89 22.48 -0.13
N LEU A 157 7.23 23.64 -0.23
CA LEU A 157 7.49 24.78 0.62
C LEU A 157 6.91 24.57 2.03
N ALA A 158 5.75 23.92 2.15
CA ALA A 158 5.16 23.54 3.43
C ALA A 158 6.10 22.63 4.24
N MET A 159 6.68 21.60 3.61
CA MET A 159 7.70 20.73 4.23
C MET A 159 8.94 21.54 4.65
N ALA A 160 9.50 22.35 3.75
CA ALA A 160 10.68 23.17 4.07
C ALA A 160 10.42 24.17 5.22
N THR A 161 9.20 24.69 5.34
CA THR A 161 8.78 25.59 6.42
C THR A 161 8.73 24.86 7.76
N MET A 162 8.18 23.65 7.80
CA MET A 162 8.20 22.82 9.00
C MET A 162 9.62 22.46 9.42
N ASP A 163 10.48 22.09 8.46
CA ASP A 163 11.88 21.75 8.71
C ASP A 163 12.65 22.93 9.29
N ILE A 164 12.52 24.14 8.73
CA ILE A 164 13.23 25.31 9.23
C ILE A 164 12.75 25.73 10.63
N ILE A 165 11.46 25.57 10.94
CA ILE A 165 10.91 25.76 12.30
C ILE A 165 11.58 24.78 13.27
N LYS A 166 11.66 23.50 12.89
CA LYS A 166 12.27 22.46 13.73
C LYS A 166 13.76 22.69 13.97
N ILE A 167 14.50 23.11 12.94
CA ILE A 167 15.93 23.46 13.04
C ILE A 167 16.16 24.60 14.06
N HIS A 168 15.22 25.54 14.17
CA HIS A 168 15.29 26.64 15.14
C HIS A 168 14.64 26.32 16.49
N GLY A 169 14.36 25.04 16.78
CA GLY A 169 13.87 24.57 18.07
C GLY A 169 12.36 24.67 18.28
N GLY A 170 11.60 25.12 17.27
CA GLY A 170 10.14 25.09 17.29
C GLY A 170 9.58 23.70 16.97
N PHE A 171 8.29 23.50 17.20
CA PHE A 171 7.58 22.26 16.87
C PHE A 171 6.37 22.62 16.00
N PRO A 172 6.35 22.26 14.71
CA PRO A 172 5.20 22.54 13.85
C PRO A 172 3.97 21.74 14.31
N ALA A 173 2.83 22.42 14.40
CA ALA A 173 1.54 21.88 14.81
C ALA A 173 0.77 21.21 13.66
N ASN A 174 1.12 21.53 12.42
CA ASN A 174 0.47 20.98 11.24
C ASN A 174 1.31 21.15 9.98
N PHE A 175 1.02 20.30 9.00
CA PHE A 175 1.22 20.58 7.58
C PHE A 175 -0.08 21.14 7.00
N LEU A 176 -0.01 22.20 6.19
CA LEU A 176 -1.15 22.71 5.43
C LEU A 176 -0.66 23.34 4.13
N ASP A 177 -1.13 22.76 3.03
CA ASP A 177 -0.95 23.25 1.67
C ASP A 177 -2.25 23.93 1.17
N VAL A 178 -2.13 25.13 0.61
CA VAL A 178 -3.24 25.97 0.08
C VAL A 178 -3.14 26.23 -1.42
#